data_AF-A0A8K0PIJ5-F1
#
_entry.id   AF-A0A8K0PIJ5-F1
#
_cell.length_a   1.000
_cell.length_b   1.000
_cell.length_c   1.000
_cell.angle_alpha   90.00
_cell.angle_beta   90.00
_cell.angle_gamma   90.00
#
_symmetry.space_group_name_H-M   'P 1'
#
loop_
_entity.id
_entity.type
_entity.pdbx_description
1 polymer ?
#
loop_
_entity_poly.entity_id
_entity_poly.type
_entity_poly.pdbx_seq_one_letter_code
_entity_poly.pdbx_strand_id
1 'polypeptide(L)'
;MDTPNQLHTSLASTTIPLPSLTWLQTLVSSRATPLPPLASLLATARARLLASDLCTPGLLDQAYAATHALPVSPSGPGSVPSGSGAGGAGLAGGRGGGGAGRGGGGGDPPRETTLPRDVAVQVLDIEDISRSRWEQVEELEGLARGEGTRGREVVRLPLGSEGEGEGEGEGERGQTQQQPQQQGQGQGQRQGAPGQDRAATARPPSKNAMHKLVLQDCRGQKIYALELQRIERLSISPTVPTPGTGIGATTAAYSNPGKTHIGEKMILRAGTVIARGVVLLDPAKCVFLGGKVEAWHRAWVDGRLARLKEGAREEGE
;
A
#
# COMPACT_ATOMS: atom_id res chain seq x y z
N MET A 1 21.48 -22.00 23.52
CA MET A 1 20.23 -21.28 23.16
C MET A 1 19.91 -21.62 21.73
N ASP A 2 18.76 -22.25 21.48
CA ASP A 2 18.30 -22.61 20.14
C ASP A 2 18.09 -21.36 19.26
N THR A 3 18.55 -21.37 18.01
CA THR A 3 18.59 -20.20 17.12
C THR A 3 17.22 -19.55 16.88
N PRO A 4 16.12 -20.29 16.63
CA PRO A 4 14.78 -19.73 16.52
C PRO A 4 14.31 -18.97 17.77
N ASN A 5 14.68 -19.44 18.97
CA ASN A 5 14.36 -18.75 20.23
C ASN A 5 15.15 -17.43 20.37
N GLN A 6 16.40 -17.40 19.90
CA GLN A 6 17.19 -16.16 19.85
C GLN A 6 16.56 -15.14 18.87
N LEU A 7 16.09 -15.61 17.70
CA LEU A 7 15.37 -14.77 16.75
C LEU A 7 14.08 -14.22 17.35
N HIS A 8 13.27 -15.08 17.97
CA HIS A 8 12.00 -14.68 18.57
C HIS A 8 12.19 -13.60 19.65
N THR A 9 13.14 -13.81 20.57
CA THR A 9 13.49 -12.83 21.61
C THR A 9 13.95 -11.50 21.02
N SER A 10 14.76 -11.55 19.97
CA SER A 10 15.29 -10.34 19.32
C SER A 10 14.22 -9.59 18.53
N LEU A 11 13.23 -10.27 17.95
CA LEU A 11 12.12 -9.62 17.24
C LEU A 11 11.08 -9.05 18.21
N ALA A 12 10.88 -9.68 19.37
CA ALA A 12 9.97 -9.20 20.41
C ALA A 12 10.36 -7.82 20.99
N SER A 13 11.64 -7.43 20.92
CA SER A 13 12.10 -6.10 21.33
C SER A 13 11.91 -5.03 20.26
N THR A 14 11.40 -5.39 19.08
CA THR A 14 11.18 -4.47 17.95
C THR A 14 9.69 -4.17 17.75
N THR A 15 9.38 -3.09 17.03
CA THR A 15 8.00 -2.62 16.79
C THR A 15 7.34 -3.30 15.58
N ILE A 16 7.58 -4.60 15.38
CA ILE A 16 7.00 -5.37 14.26
C ILE A 16 6.05 -6.46 14.81
N PRO A 17 5.16 -7.01 13.97
CA PRO A 17 4.32 -8.14 14.37
C PRO A 17 5.17 -9.33 14.83
N LEU A 18 4.84 -9.94 15.96
CA LEU A 18 5.63 -11.04 16.50
C LEU A 18 5.34 -12.34 15.70
N PRO A 19 6.32 -12.90 14.97
CA PRO A 19 6.13 -14.17 14.27
C PRO A 19 6.10 -15.36 15.25
N SER A 20 5.46 -16.45 14.84
CA SER A 20 5.44 -17.68 15.64
C SER A 20 6.81 -18.37 15.68
N LEU A 21 7.08 -19.10 16.77
CA LEU A 21 8.29 -19.93 16.88
C LEU A 21 8.35 -21.00 15.78
N THR A 22 7.22 -21.60 15.42
CA THR A 22 7.15 -22.61 14.36
C THR A 22 7.56 -22.04 13.01
N TRP A 23 7.12 -20.82 12.68
CA TRP A 23 7.51 -20.15 11.44
C TRP A 23 9.02 -19.84 11.41
N LEU A 24 9.58 -19.38 12.53
CA LEU A 24 11.02 -19.14 12.67
C LEU A 24 11.84 -20.43 12.55
N GLN A 25 11.35 -21.54 13.12
CA GLN A 25 11.96 -22.85 12.97
C GLN A 25 12.01 -23.27 11.50
N THR A 26 10.90 -23.18 10.75
CA THR A 26 10.87 -23.46 9.31
C THR A 26 11.84 -22.56 8.53
N LEU A 27 11.95 -21.27 8.91
CA LEU A 27 12.89 -20.34 8.28
C LEU A 27 14.35 -20.75 8.49
N VAL A 28 14.72 -21.22 9.68
CA VAL A 28 16.08 -21.68 9.98
C VAL A 28 16.36 -23.03 9.34
N SER A 29 15.43 -23.99 9.41
CA SER A 29 15.59 -25.33 8.84
C SER A 29 15.65 -25.36 7.31
N SER A 30 15.08 -24.35 6.63
CA SER A 30 15.16 -24.22 5.16
C SER A 30 16.48 -23.64 4.65
N ARG A 31 17.46 -23.38 5.53
CA ARG A 31 18.75 -22.80 5.16
C ARG A 31 19.81 -23.86 4.94
N ALA A 32 20.70 -23.58 3.98
CA ALA A 32 21.91 -24.34 3.78
C ALA A 32 22.84 -24.20 4.99
N THR A 33 23.63 -25.24 5.26
CA THR A 33 24.67 -25.26 6.28
C THR A 33 26.04 -24.92 5.67
N PRO A 34 26.88 -24.10 6.32
CA PRO A 34 26.69 -23.53 7.66
C PRO A 34 25.67 -22.38 7.70
N LEU A 35 25.01 -22.22 8.85
CA LEU A 35 24.01 -21.18 9.04
C LEU A 35 24.65 -19.78 8.96
N PRO A 36 23.96 -18.81 8.33
CA PRO A 36 24.44 -17.43 8.30
C PRO A 36 24.38 -16.77 9.69
N PRO A 37 25.07 -15.63 9.90
CA PRO A 37 25.04 -14.90 11.15
C PRO A 37 23.63 -14.52 11.61
N LEU A 38 23.42 -14.39 12.93
CA LEU A 38 22.11 -14.06 13.51
C LEU A 38 21.50 -12.78 12.94
N ALA A 39 22.33 -11.75 12.69
CA ALA A 39 21.88 -10.50 12.08
C ALA A 39 21.27 -10.69 10.69
N SER A 40 21.87 -11.54 9.85
CA SER A 40 21.36 -11.87 8.52
C SER A 40 20.05 -12.68 8.59
N LEU A 41 19.95 -13.57 9.58
CA LEU A 41 18.71 -14.30 9.86
C LEU A 41 17.59 -13.36 10.32
N LEU A 42 17.87 -12.41 11.21
CA LEU A 42 16.92 -11.39 11.66
C LEU A 42 16.44 -10.51 10.50
N ALA A 43 17.37 -10.02 9.69
CA ALA A 43 17.05 -9.23 8.51
C ALA A 43 16.16 -10.00 7.55
N THR A 44 16.46 -11.29 7.32
CA THR A 44 15.65 -12.11 6.43
C THR A 44 14.28 -12.46 7.02
N ALA A 45 14.21 -12.76 8.31
CA ALA A 45 12.95 -12.99 9.00
C ALA A 45 12.05 -11.74 8.90
N ARG A 46 12.59 -10.56 9.18
CA ARG A 46 11.85 -9.30 9.02
C ARG A 46 11.39 -9.09 7.58
N ALA A 47 12.28 -9.27 6.60
CA ALA A 47 11.92 -9.08 5.18
C ALA A 47 10.79 -10.04 4.74
N ARG A 48 10.89 -11.33 5.09
CA ARG A 48 9.86 -12.32 4.75
C ARG A 48 8.54 -12.05 5.46
N LEU A 49 8.57 -11.66 6.73
CA LEU A 49 7.37 -11.28 7.48
C LEU A 49 6.65 -10.10 6.81
N LEU A 50 7.39 -9.04 6.48
CA LEU A 50 6.83 -7.84 5.85
C LEU A 50 6.30 -8.11 4.43
N ALA A 51 6.83 -9.11 3.74
CA ALA A 51 6.36 -9.57 2.43
C ALA A 51 5.19 -10.59 2.49
N SER A 52 4.83 -11.10 3.68
CA SER A 52 3.78 -12.11 3.85
C SER A 52 2.43 -11.47 4.16
N ASP A 53 1.32 -12.18 3.89
CA ASP A 53 0.00 -11.81 4.40
C ASP A 53 -0.09 -12.08 5.91
N LEU A 54 -0.41 -11.06 6.72
CA LEU A 54 -0.54 -11.21 8.19
C LEU A 54 -1.64 -12.18 8.62
N CYS A 55 -2.61 -12.49 7.73
CA CYS A 55 -3.66 -13.46 7.98
C CYS A 55 -3.21 -14.91 7.72
N THR A 56 -1.98 -15.13 7.24
CA THR A 56 -1.44 -16.48 6.97
C THR A 56 -1.43 -17.30 8.25
N PRO A 57 -2.12 -18.46 8.31
CA PRO A 57 -2.16 -19.30 9.51
C PRO A 57 -0.76 -19.70 9.96
N GLY A 58 -0.49 -19.58 11.26
CA GLY A 58 0.81 -19.94 11.84
C GLY A 58 1.95 -18.94 11.58
N LEU A 59 1.72 -17.83 10.87
CA LEU A 59 2.74 -16.81 10.66
C LEU A 59 3.06 -16.05 11.95
N LEU A 60 2.03 -15.57 12.65
CA LEU A 60 2.16 -14.78 13.88
C LEU A 60 1.95 -15.63 15.13
N ASP A 61 2.54 -15.20 16.23
CA ASP A 61 2.27 -15.76 17.54
C ASP A 61 0.78 -15.59 17.90
N GLN A 62 0.19 -16.64 18.47
CA GLN A 62 -1.26 -16.68 18.75
C GLN A 62 -1.66 -15.68 19.84
N ALA A 63 -0.83 -15.50 20.87
CA ALA A 63 -1.10 -14.54 21.93
C ALA A 63 -0.95 -13.10 21.43
N TYR A 64 0.04 -12.86 20.56
CA TYR A 64 0.17 -11.58 19.84
C TYR A 64 -1.08 -11.29 19.01
N ALA A 65 -1.48 -12.21 18.12
CA ALA A 65 -2.63 -12.02 17.22
C ALA A 65 -3.98 -11.90 17.94
N ALA A 66 -4.13 -12.55 19.11
CA ALA A 66 -5.34 -12.43 19.93
C ALA A 66 -5.51 -11.04 20.55
N THR A 67 -4.41 -10.32 20.75
CA THR A 67 -4.40 -9.06 21.49
C THR A 67 -4.22 -7.85 20.59
N HIS A 68 -3.48 -7.96 19.48
CA HIS A 68 -3.12 -6.87 18.57
C HIS A 68 -4.02 -6.84 17.33
N ALA A 69 -5.34 -6.86 17.57
CA ALA A 69 -6.38 -6.85 16.54
C ALA A 69 -7.23 -5.57 16.62
N LEU A 70 -7.86 -5.22 15.50
CA LEU A 70 -8.81 -4.11 15.43
C LEU A 70 -10.06 -4.43 16.25
N PRO A 71 -10.73 -3.42 16.83
CA PRO A 71 -11.99 -3.63 17.51
C PRO A 71 -13.04 -4.12 16.50
N VAL A 72 -13.79 -5.16 16.89
CA VAL A 72 -14.89 -5.69 16.08
C VAL A 72 -15.92 -4.58 15.90
N SER A 73 -16.02 -4.04 14.69
CA SER A 73 -17.03 -3.05 14.33
C SER A 73 -18.18 -3.75 13.61
N PRO A 74 -19.46 -3.51 13.97
CA PRO A 74 -20.61 -4.16 13.33
C PRO A 74 -20.82 -3.72 11.86
N SER A 75 -20.23 -2.59 11.46
CA SER A 75 -20.27 -2.04 10.09
C SER A 75 -18.92 -2.21 9.40
N GLY A 76 -18.62 -3.41 8.91
CA GLY A 76 -17.53 -3.62 7.96
C GLY A 76 -17.98 -3.27 6.54
N PRO A 77 -17.06 -3.09 5.57
CA PRO A 77 -17.37 -2.87 4.15
C PRO A 77 -17.98 -4.09 3.42
N GLY A 78 -18.82 -4.86 4.10
CA GLY A 78 -19.44 -6.07 3.56
C GLY A 78 -20.55 -6.68 4.42
N SER A 79 -20.93 -6.06 5.54
CA SER A 79 -22.07 -6.51 6.35
C SER A 79 -23.31 -5.67 6.03
N VAL A 80 -23.93 -5.92 4.88
CA VAL A 80 -25.38 -5.68 4.75
C VAL A 80 -26.05 -6.68 5.70
N PRO A 81 -26.81 -6.23 6.72
CA PRO A 81 -27.59 -7.16 7.51
C PRO A 81 -28.68 -7.73 6.59
N SER A 82 -28.54 -9.00 6.22
CA SER A 82 -29.59 -9.76 5.56
C SER A 82 -30.77 -9.83 6.52
N GLY A 83 -31.75 -8.94 6.32
CA GLY A 83 -33.06 -9.01 6.95
C GLY A 83 -33.77 -10.26 6.47
N SER A 84 -33.52 -11.40 7.12
CA SER A 84 -34.36 -12.59 7.01
C SER A 84 -35.66 -12.31 7.75
N GLY A 85 -36.61 -11.71 7.04
CA GLY A 85 -38.00 -11.63 7.44
C GLY A 85 -38.64 -13.01 7.34
N ALA A 86 -38.48 -13.81 8.39
CA ALA A 86 -39.29 -15.02 8.57
C ALA A 86 -40.66 -14.60 9.12
N GLY A 87 -41.62 -14.40 8.21
CA GLY A 87 -43.04 -14.30 8.53
C GLY A 87 -43.56 -15.65 9.04
N GLY A 88 -43.65 -15.80 10.36
CA GLY A 88 -44.32 -16.91 11.02
C GLY A 88 -45.54 -16.40 11.77
N ALA A 89 -46.72 -16.52 11.17
CA ALA A 89 -47.99 -16.28 11.83
C ALA A 89 -48.25 -17.39 12.87
N GLY A 90 -48.38 -17.00 14.13
CA GLY A 90 -48.73 -17.89 15.24
C GLY A 90 -49.58 -17.16 16.27
N LEU A 91 -50.89 -17.34 16.17
CA LEU A 91 -51.90 -16.88 17.13
C LEU A 91 -51.82 -17.72 18.41
N ALA A 92 -51.67 -17.09 19.58
CA ALA A 92 -52.28 -17.54 20.83
C ALA A 92 -52.09 -16.48 21.92
N GLY A 93 -53.19 -16.07 22.55
CA GLY A 93 -53.24 -15.09 23.63
C GLY A 93 -52.83 -15.66 24.99
N GLY A 94 -52.33 -14.77 25.85
CA GLY A 94 -52.09 -15.04 27.27
C GLY A 94 -51.83 -13.72 28.01
N ARG A 95 -52.72 -13.38 28.94
CA ARG A 95 -52.69 -12.19 29.80
C ARG A 95 -51.79 -12.40 31.02
N GLY A 96 -51.21 -11.30 31.52
CA GLY A 96 -50.54 -11.14 32.82
C GLY A 96 -49.04 -10.82 32.64
N GLY A 97 -48.42 -9.83 33.25
CA GLY A 97 -48.74 -8.94 34.36
C GLY A 97 -47.44 -8.68 35.14
N GLY A 98 -46.98 -7.44 35.22
CA GLY A 98 -45.99 -6.97 36.20
C GLY A 98 -44.51 -7.02 35.79
N GLY A 99 -43.82 -5.87 35.88
CA GLY A 99 -42.36 -5.82 35.85
C GLY A 99 -41.74 -4.58 35.20
N ALA A 100 -42.10 -3.38 35.67
CA ALA A 100 -41.32 -2.18 35.36
C ALA A 100 -39.95 -2.29 36.06
N GLY A 101 -38.87 -2.42 35.29
CA GLY A 101 -37.55 -2.65 35.84
C GLY A 101 -36.42 -2.48 34.85
N ARG A 102 -36.03 -1.21 34.64
CA ARG A 102 -34.70 -0.73 34.22
C ARG A 102 -34.29 -0.99 32.77
N GLY A 103 -34.30 0.11 32.02
CA GLY A 103 -33.82 0.18 30.64
C GLY A 103 -32.38 -0.28 30.51
N GLY A 104 -32.18 -1.29 29.66
CA GLY A 104 -30.90 -1.52 29.00
C GLY A 104 -30.67 -0.32 28.10
N GLY A 105 -29.77 0.57 28.52
CA GLY A 105 -29.23 1.60 27.66
C GLY A 105 -28.55 0.91 26.48
N GLY A 106 -29.26 0.82 25.36
CA GLY A 106 -28.64 0.76 24.05
C GLY A 106 -27.89 2.06 23.86
N GLY A 107 -26.72 2.16 24.49
CA GLY A 107 -25.79 3.24 24.22
C GLY A 107 -25.46 3.13 22.75
N ASP A 108 -25.81 4.15 21.97
CA ASP A 108 -25.21 4.36 20.66
C ASP A 108 -23.70 4.09 20.81
N PRO A 109 -23.10 3.26 19.93
CA PRO A 109 -21.66 3.08 19.98
C PRO A 109 -21.03 4.48 20.00
N PRO A 110 -20.04 4.71 20.88
CA PRO A 110 -19.45 6.04 21.02
C PRO A 110 -19.05 6.51 19.63
N ARG A 111 -19.46 7.73 19.28
CA ARG A 111 -19.27 8.32 17.93
C ARG A 111 -17.81 8.21 17.47
N GLU A 112 -16.92 8.16 18.46
CA GLU A 112 -15.48 8.09 18.34
C GLU A 112 -14.91 7.20 19.46
N THR A 113 -13.97 6.33 19.12
CA THR A 113 -13.21 5.49 20.05
C THR A 113 -11.72 5.58 19.72
N THR A 114 -10.86 5.09 20.60
CA THR A 114 -9.41 5.05 20.37
C THR A 114 -8.88 3.63 20.48
N LEU A 115 -7.89 3.28 19.66
CA LEU A 115 -7.19 2.00 19.77
C LEU A 115 -6.53 1.88 21.16
N PRO A 116 -6.80 0.80 21.92
CA PRO A 116 -6.24 0.63 23.27
C PRO A 116 -4.76 0.25 23.26
N ARG A 117 -4.23 -0.17 22.11
CA ARG A 117 -2.85 -0.62 21.94
C ARG A 117 -2.39 -0.46 20.50
N ASP A 118 -1.12 -0.72 20.26
CA ASP A 118 -0.55 -0.78 18.91
C ASP A 118 -1.17 -1.96 18.14
N VAL A 119 -1.63 -1.71 16.92
CA VAL A 119 -2.22 -2.73 16.05
C VAL A 119 -1.48 -2.76 14.73
N ALA A 120 -1.00 -3.95 14.37
CA ALA A 120 -0.40 -4.18 13.07
C ALA A 120 -1.49 -4.41 12.01
N VAL A 121 -1.40 -3.65 10.92
CA VAL A 121 -2.32 -3.74 9.80
C VAL A 121 -1.55 -3.83 8.49
N GLN A 122 -2.23 -4.31 7.46
CA GLN A 122 -1.75 -4.32 6.09
C GLN A 122 -2.69 -3.52 5.18
N VAL A 123 -2.12 -2.79 4.22
CA VAL A 123 -2.88 -2.04 3.22
C VAL A 123 -3.47 -2.99 2.20
N LEU A 124 -4.79 -3.04 2.06
CA LEU A 124 -5.47 -3.81 1.00
C LEU A 124 -5.82 -2.95 -0.20
N ASP A 125 -6.07 -1.66 0.02
CA ASP A 125 -6.44 -0.73 -1.04
C ASP A 125 -6.06 0.70 -0.65
N ILE A 126 -5.86 1.55 -1.66
CA ILE A 126 -5.59 2.97 -1.51
C ILE A 126 -6.21 3.74 -2.68
N GLU A 127 -6.96 4.79 -2.36
CA GLU A 127 -7.60 5.70 -3.31
C GLU A 127 -7.16 7.12 -3.03
N ASP A 128 -6.80 7.87 -4.07
CA ASP A 128 -6.63 9.32 -3.99
C ASP A 128 -8.00 9.97 -4.24
N ILE A 129 -8.60 10.49 -3.16
CA ILE A 129 -9.92 11.13 -3.20
C ILE A 129 -9.82 12.64 -3.47
N SER A 130 -8.61 13.18 -3.65
CA SER A 130 -8.39 14.60 -3.96
C SER A 130 -8.48 14.92 -5.46
N ARG A 131 -8.45 13.88 -6.31
CA ARG A 131 -8.50 13.98 -7.78
C ARG A 131 -9.71 13.23 -8.30
N SER A 132 -10.34 13.75 -9.35
CA SER A 132 -11.46 13.03 -9.96
C SER A 132 -10.99 11.69 -10.53
N ARG A 133 -11.87 10.70 -10.55
CA ARG A 133 -11.56 9.39 -11.17
C ARG A 133 -11.23 9.56 -12.64
N TRP A 134 -11.94 10.46 -13.35
CA TRP A 134 -11.68 10.77 -14.75
C TRP A 134 -10.26 11.31 -14.99
N GLU A 135 -9.79 12.27 -14.19
CA GLU A 135 -8.42 12.81 -14.29
C GLU A 135 -7.37 11.71 -14.12
N GLN A 136 -7.60 10.77 -13.21
CA GLN A 136 -6.71 9.63 -12.98
C GLN A 136 -6.73 8.62 -14.14
N VAL A 137 -7.90 8.40 -14.75
CA VAL A 137 -8.05 7.56 -15.96
C VAL A 137 -7.26 8.16 -17.12
N GLU A 138 -7.46 9.46 -17.41
CA GLU A 138 -6.77 10.15 -18.49
C GLU A 138 -5.25 10.11 -18.33
N GLU A 139 -4.74 10.28 -17.10
CA GLU A 139 -3.30 10.18 -16.82
C GLU A 139 -2.77 8.76 -17.09
N LEU A 140 -3.45 7.72 -16.61
CA LEU A 140 -3.01 6.34 -16.83
C LEU A 140 -3.11 5.95 -18.32
N GLU A 141 -4.15 6.37 -19.04
CA GLU A 141 -4.26 6.13 -20.48
C GLU A 141 -3.23 6.91 -21.30
N GLY A 142 -2.90 8.13 -20.88
CA GLY A 142 -1.79 8.89 -21.43
C GLY A 142 -0.48 8.13 -21.26
N LEU A 143 -0.17 7.67 -20.05
CA LEU A 143 1.04 6.90 -19.76
C LEU A 143 1.11 5.59 -20.58
N ALA A 144 -0.01 4.88 -20.74
CA ALA A 144 -0.08 3.68 -21.57
C ALA A 144 0.22 3.96 -23.05
N ARG A 145 -0.06 5.18 -23.52
CA ARG A 145 0.29 5.67 -24.87
C ARG A 145 1.70 6.27 -24.96
N GLY A 146 2.44 6.29 -23.84
CA GLY A 146 3.73 6.98 -23.75
C GLY A 146 3.60 8.50 -23.78
N GLU A 147 2.45 9.03 -23.39
CA GLU A 147 2.15 10.45 -23.31
C GLU A 147 2.23 10.93 -21.84
N GLY A 148 2.98 11.99 -21.59
CA GLY A 148 2.98 12.76 -20.35
C GLY A 148 2.44 14.16 -20.58
N THR A 149 2.13 14.89 -19.51
CA THR A 149 1.66 16.28 -19.62
C THR A 149 2.69 17.24 -19.03
N ARG A 150 3.03 18.29 -19.78
CA ARG A 150 3.87 19.42 -19.33
C ARG A 150 3.03 20.69 -19.37
N GLY A 151 2.44 21.06 -18.23
CA GLY A 151 1.49 22.16 -18.18
C GLY A 151 0.22 21.82 -18.97
N ARG A 152 -0.06 22.54 -20.05
CA ARG A 152 -1.20 22.26 -20.96
C ARG A 152 -0.79 21.44 -22.21
N GLU A 153 0.48 21.10 -22.36
CA GLU A 153 1.01 20.41 -23.54
C GLU A 153 1.20 18.91 -23.28
N VAL A 154 0.88 18.07 -24.26
CA VAL A 154 1.13 16.62 -24.24
C VAL A 154 2.51 16.35 -24.83
N VAL A 155 3.38 15.68 -24.06
CA VAL A 155 4.76 15.37 -24.44
C VAL A 155 4.94 13.86 -24.47
N ARG A 156 5.60 13.32 -25.49
CA ARG A 156 5.97 11.90 -25.52
C ARG A 156 7.04 11.62 -24.48
N LEU A 157 6.74 10.75 -23.53
CA LEU A 157 7.70 10.28 -22.53
C LEU A 157 8.64 9.27 -23.20
N PRO A 158 9.96 9.40 -22.98
CA PRO A 158 10.89 8.32 -23.31
C PRO A 158 10.47 7.07 -22.52
N LEU A 159 10.09 5.99 -23.21
CA LEU A 159 9.99 4.68 -22.58
C LEU A 159 11.43 4.29 -22.19
N GLY A 160 11.73 4.35 -20.89
CA GLY A 160 13.10 4.21 -20.39
C GLY A 160 13.79 2.96 -20.92
N SER A 161 14.95 3.19 -21.55
CA SER A 161 15.98 2.19 -21.80
C SER A 161 16.38 1.53 -20.48
N GLU A 162 16.41 0.21 -20.52
CA GLU A 162 17.09 -0.75 -19.65
C GLU A 162 18.02 -0.13 -18.59
N GLY A 163 17.58 -0.16 -17.33
CA GLY A 163 18.47 -0.05 -16.18
C GLY A 163 19.05 -1.42 -15.87
N GLU A 164 20.13 -1.79 -16.57
CA GLU A 164 21.01 -2.86 -16.12
C GLU A 164 21.91 -2.36 -14.98
N GLY A 165 22.19 -3.28 -14.07
CA GLY A 165 22.65 -3.00 -12.71
C GLY A 165 24.10 -2.54 -12.52
N GLU A 166 24.36 -2.33 -11.25
CA GLU A 166 25.58 -1.93 -10.55
C GLU A 166 26.89 -2.53 -11.08
N GLY A 167 27.92 -1.69 -11.14
CA GLY A 167 29.32 -2.09 -11.33
C GLY A 167 30.26 -0.92 -11.05
N GLU A 168 30.78 -0.84 -9.83
CA GLU A 168 31.95 -0.02 -9.49
C GLU A 168 33.22 -0.61 -10.14
N GLY A 169 34.12 0.21 -10.68
CA GLY A 169 35.51 -0.19 -10.92
C GLY A 169 36.21 0.33 -12.19
N GLU A 170 37.09 1.32 -11.98
CA GLU A 170 38.45 1.45 -12.54
C GLU A 170 38.70 1.76 -14.04
N GLY A 171 39.41 2.87 -14.28
CA GLY A 171 40.75 2.82 -14.90
C GLY A 171 40.92 2.79 -16.43
N GLU A 172 41.57 3.85 -16.93
CA GLU A 172 42.54 3.89 -18.04
C GLU A 172 42.13 4.13 -19.52
N ARG A 173 42.60 5.31 -19.98
CA ARG A 173 43.37 5.61 -21.22
C ARG A 173 42.87 5.13 -22.59
N GLY A 174 42.32 6.09 -23.33
CA GLY A 174 42.85 6.60 -24.60
C GLY A 174 42.92 5.68 -25.84
N GLN A 175 42.20 6.07 -26.90
CA GLN A 175 42.75 6.17 -28.26
C GLN A 175 41.81 6.89 -29.23
N THR A 176 42.42 7.77 -30.03
CA THR A 176 41.92 8.54 -31.17
C THR A 176 41.78 7.71 -32.44
N GLN A 177 40.75 7.98 -33.27
CA GLN A 177 40.71 7.84 -34.75
C GLN A 177 39.40 8.49 -35.25
N GLN A 178 39.38 9.73 -35.74
CA GLN A 178 39.54 10.19 -37.14
C GLN A 178 38.69 9.45 -38.20
N GLN A 179 37.67 10.12 -38.79
CA GLN A 179 37.51 10.33 -40.26
C GLN A 179 36.27 11.21 -40.63
N PRO A 180 36.10 11.72 -41.88
CA PRO A 180 36.25 13.16 -42.16
C PRO A 180 34.99 13.90 -42.66
N GLN A 181 35.21 15.21 -42.84
CA GLN A 181 34.35 16.30 -43.34
C GLN A 181 33.52 15.99 -44.60
N GLN A 182 32.28 16.50 -44.62
CA GLN A 182 31.68 17.12 -45.80
C GLN A 182 31.04 18.47 -45.44
N GLN A 183 31.55 19.51 -46.09
CA GLN A 183 31.04 20.88 -46.07
C GLN A 183 29.83 21.00 -47.01
N GLY A 184 28.75 21.59 -46.50
CA GLY A 184 27.66 22.15 -47.29
C GLY A 184 27.13 23.38 -46.57
N GLN A 185 27.61 24.56 -46.97
CA GLN A 185 27.22 25.86 -46.43
C GLN A 185 25.82 26.25 -46.91
N GLY A 186 24.94 26.61 -45.97
CA GLY A 186 23.69 27.29 -46.21
C GLY A 186 23.31 28.09 -44.96
N GLN A 187 23.65 29.37 -44.96
CA GLN A 187 23.38 30.31 -43.86
C GLN A 187 21.88 30.57 -43.70
N GLY A 188 21.40 30.46 -42.45
CA GLY A 188 20.10 30.94 -42.02
C GLY A 188 20.09 31.08 -40.50
N GLN A 189 20.33 32.29 -40.02
CA GLN A 189 20.34 32.68 -38.62
C GLN A 189 19.06 32.26 -37.88
N ARG A 190 19.20 31.66 -36.70
CA ARG A 190 18.47 32.07 -35.49
C ARG A 190 19.18 31.55 -34.25
N GLN A 191 19.70 32.50 -33.48
CA GLN A 191 20.18 32.30 -32.12
C GLN A 191 19.03 31.77 -31.25
N GLY A 192 19.23 30.59 -30.67
CA GLY A 192 18.46 30.06 -29.56
C GLY A 192 19.45 29.33 -28.67
N ALA A 193 19.55 29.76 -27.41
CA ALA A 193 20.39 29.16 -26.38
C ALA A 193 20.14 27.63 -26.28
N PRO A 194 21.10 26.82 -25.78
CA PRO A 194 20.83 25.43 -25.47
C PRO A 194 19.76 25.38 -24.37
N GLY A 195 18.53 25.13 -24.78
CA GLY A 195 17.45 24.82 -23.85
C GLY A 195 17.84 23.54 -23.13
N GLN A 196 18.03 23.63 -21.81
CA GLN A 196 18.05 22.46 -20.96
C GLN A 196 16.84 21.59 -21.32
N ASP A 197 17.11 20.37 -21.78
CA ASP A 197 16.14 19.30 -21.95
C ASP A 197 15.43 19.05 -20.61
N ARG A 198 14.41 19.86 -20.33
CA ARG A 198 13.51 19.63 -19.20
C ARG A 198 12.60 18.49 -19.66
N ALA A 199 13.05 17.27 -19.37
CA ALA A 199 12.27 16.04 -19.49
C ALA A 199 10.83 16.29 -19.02
N ALA A 200 9.85 15.79 -19.79
CA ALA A 200 8.47 15.72 -19.32
C ALA A 200 8.49 15.06 -17.95
N THR A 201 7.84 15.67 -16.95
CA THR A 201 7.80 15.15 -15.59
C THR A 201 6.35 14.82 -15.26
N ALA A 202 6.11 13.68 -14.61
CA ALA A 202 4.80 13.41 -14.01
C ALA A 202 4.46 14.57 -13.06
N ARG A 203 3.21 15.00 -13.06
CA ARG A 203 2.75 16.09 -12.19
C ARG A 203 3.05 15.69 -10.74
N PRO A 204 3.76 16.53 -9.96
CA PRO A 204 4.07 16.18 -8.57
C PRO A 204 2.76 15.94 -7.81
N PRO A 205 2.75 15.01 -6.82
CA PRO A 205 1.56 14.79 -6.00
C PRO A 205 1.10 16.14 -5.46
N SER A 206 -0.21 16.40 -5.60
CA SER A 206 -0.75 17.68 -5.18
C SER A 206 -0.45 17.87 -3.69
N LYS A 207 -0.16 19.11 -3.27
CA LYS A 207 0.11 19.43 -1.85
C LYS A 207 -1.09 19.10 -0.93
N ASN A 208 -2.25 18.78 -1.52
CA ASN A 208 -3.52 18.51 -0.85
C ASN A 208 -4.03 17.07 -1.11
N ALA A 209 -3.15 16.14 -1.50
CA ALA A 209 -3.57 14.76 -1.69
C ALA A 209 -4.10 14.17 -0.37
N MET A 210 -5.32 13.66 -0.41
CA MET A 210 -5.96 12.94 0.69
C MET A 210 -6.22 11.52 0.23
N HIS A 211 -5.73 10.55 1.01
CA HIS A 211 -5.90 9.15 0.68
C HIS A 211 -6.95 8.49 1.57
N LYS A 212 -7.77 7.65 0.95
CA LYS A 212 -8.63 6.68 1.61
C LYS A 212 -8.00 5.31 1.47
N LEU A 213 -7.82 4.59 2.57
CA LEU A 213 -7.23 3.26 2.59
C LEU A 213 -8.26 2.23 3.06
N VAL A 214 -8.09 0.99 2.60
CA VAL A 214 -8.67 -0.20 3.24
C VAL A 214 -7.56 -0.91 3.97
N LEU A 215 -7.67 -1.02 5.29
CA LEU A 215 -6.68 -1.68 6.15
C LEU A 215 -7.24 -3.01 6.64
N GLN A 216 -6.36 -3.99 6.84
CA GLN A 216 -6.72 -5.28 7.41
C GLN A 216 -5.76 -5.66 8.54
N ASP A 217 -6.28 -6.15 9.66
CA ASP A 217 -5.45 -6.70 10.75
C ASP A 217 -5.05 -8.17 10.52
N CYS A 218 -4.29 -8.75 11.45
CA CYS A 218 -3.88 -10.16 11.37
C CYS A 218 -5.01 -11.18 11.56
N ARG A 219 -6.22 -10.74 11.98
CA ARG A 219 -7.41 -11.59 12.10
C ARG A 219 -8.31 -11.50 10.87
N GLY A 220 -7.90 -10.73 9.86
CA GLY A 220 -8.66 -10.50 8.65
C GLY A 220 -9.73 -9.42 8.78
N GLN A 221 -9.84 -8.73 9.93
CA GLN A 221 -10.79 -7.64 10.12
C GLN A 221 -10.37 -6.46 9.24
N LYS A 222 -11.31 -6.01 8.40
CA LYS A 222 -11.10 -4.86 7.52
C LYS A 222 -11.70 -3.60 8.13
N ILE A 223 -11.05 -2.47 7.88
CA ILE A 223 -11.52 -1.15 8.28
C ILE A 223 -11.12 -0.10 7.25
N TYR A 224 -11.97 0.91 7.03
CA TYR A 224 -11.57 2.08 6.24
C TYR A 224 -10.67 2.99 7.05
N ALA A 225 -9.78 3.69 6.38
CA ALA A 225 -8.95 4.73 6.98
C ALA A 225 -8.90 5.97 6.10
N LEU A 226 -8.89 7.15 6.72
CA LEU A 226 -8.83 8.44 6.04
C LEU A 226 -7.63 9.24 6.54
N GLU A 227 -6.84 9.76 5.61
CA GLU A 227 -5.76 10.71 5.86
C GLU A 227 -6.33 12.07 6.30
N LEU A 228 -6.30 12.38 7.60
CA LEU A 228 -6.74 13.70 8.10
C LEU A 228 -5.63 14.75 8.03
N GLN A 229 -4.39 14.31 8.23
CA GLN A 229 -3.20 15.13 8.13
C GLN A 229 -2.26 14.52 7.11
N ARG A 230 -1.54 15.36 6.37
CA ARG A 230 -0.68 14.91 5.29
C ARG A 230 0.36 13.91 5.80
N ILE A 231 0.36 12.72 5.22
CA ILE A 231 1.38 11.68 5.41
C ILE A 231 2.14 11.59 4.08
N GLU A 232 3.35 12.15 4.02
CA GLU A 232 4.16 12.20 2.79
C GLU A 232 4.44 10.80 2.22
N ARG A 233 4.49 9.79 3.09
CA ARG A 233 4.67 8.38 2.71
C ARG A 233 3.44 7.77 2.03
N LEU A 234 2.26 8.38 2.14
CA LEU A 234 1.06 7.98 1.40
C LEU A 234 1.06 8.66 0.04
N SER A 235 1.30 7.84 -0.99
CA SER A 235 1.11 8.24 -2.37
C SER A 235 0.85 7.03 -3.25
N ILE A 236 0.16 7.29 -4.35
CA ILE A 236 -0.11 6.30 -5.38
C ILE A 236 0.76 6.60 -6.60
N SER A 237 1.60 5.65 -6.99
CA SER A 237 2.39 5.77 -8.21
C SER A 237 1.45 5.68 -9.43
N PRO A 238 1.49 6.63 -10.38
CA PRO A 238 0.83 6.47 -11.66
C PRO A 238 1.66 5.48 -12.47
N THR A 239 1.27 4.21 -12.37
CA THR A 239 2.00 3.08 -12.98
C THR A 239 1.05 2.33 -13.88
N VAL A 240 1.49 2.08 -15.11
CA VAL A 240 0.80 1.22 -16.07
C VAL A 240 1.61 -0.06 -16.30
N PRO A 241 0.95 -1.21 -16.51
CA PRO A 241 1.64 -2.42 -16.96
C PRO A 241 2.27 -2.16 -18.34
N THR A 242 3.57 -2.36 -18.49
CA THR A 242 4.26 -2.18 -19.77
C THR A 242 4.13 -3.47 -20.61
N PRO A 243 3.61 -3.42 -21.85
CA PRO A 243 3.58 -4.57 -22.73
C PRO A 243 5.01 -5.03 -23.08
N GLY A 244 5.29 -6.33 -23.01
CA GLY A 244 6.55 -6.92 -23.49
C GLY A 244 7.73 -6.84 -22.52
N THR A 245 7.62 -6.12 -21.40
CA THR A 245 8.60 -6.18 -20.30
C THR A 245 8.22 -7.34 -19.38
N GLY A 246 9.22 -8.11 -18.92
CA GLY A 246 8.98 -9.32 -18.12
C GLY A 246 8.06 -9.10 -16.91
N ILE A 247 7.52 -10.20 -16.38
CA ILE A 247 6.62 -10.22 -15.22
C ILE A 247 7.15 -9.33 -14.08
N GLY A 248 6.47 -8.23 -13.78
CA GLY A 248 6.80 -7.32 -12.68
C GLY A 248 7.61 -6.07 -13.05
N ALA A 249 8.00 -5.91 -14.31
CA ALA A 249 8.60 -4.67 -14.78
C ALA A 249 7.49 -3.63 -15.02
N THR A 250 7.46 -2.62 -14.16
CA THR A 250 6.65 -1.43 -14.37
C THR A 250 7.58 -0.28 -14.71
N THR A 251 7.26 0.51 -15.74
CA THR A 251 7.96 1.77 -15.96
C THR A 251 7.58 2.71 -14.83
N ALA A 252 8.38 2.73 -13.77
CA ALA A 252 8.29 3.76 -12.77
C ALA A 252 8.62 5.09 -13.46
N ALA A 253 7.58 5.82 -13.87
CA ALA A 253 7.71 7.24 -14.13
C ALA A 253 8.11 7.88 -12.79
N TYR A 254 9.41 7.98 -12.57
CA TYR A 254 10.07 8.65 -11.45
C TYR A 254 10.05 7.89 -10.10
N SER A 255 11.18 7.99 -9.40
CA SER A 255 11.36 7.62 -8.00
C SER A 255 10.68 8.64 -7.10
N ASN A 256 9.34 8.61 -7.06
CA ASN A 256 8.61 9.43 -6.09
C ASN A 256 8.81 8.81 -4.68
N PRO A 257 9.36 9.55 -3.69
CA PRO A 257 9.42 9.09 -2.32
C PRO A 257 8.00 9.04 -1.74
N GLY A 258 7.44 7.84 -1.57
CA GLY A 258 6.11 7.66 -0.97
C GLY A 258 5.21 6.57 -1.57
N LYS A 259 5.74 5.61 -2.35
CA LYS A 259 4.89 4.58 -2.96
C LYS A 259 4.31 3.65 -1.89
N THR A 260 3.03 3.82 -1.58
CA THR A 260 2.30 2.86 -0.76
C THR A 260 2.06 1.60 -1.56
N HIS A 261 2.53 0.47 -1.06
CA HIS A 261 2.30 -0.82 -1.71
C HIS A 261 1.09 -1.53 -1.13
N ILE A 262 0.49 -2.41 -1.94
CA ILE A 262 -0.56 -3.30 -1.42
C ILE A 262 0.11 -4.45 -0.68
N GLY A 263 -0.44 -4.73 0.50
CA GLY A 263 0.15 -5.58 1.51
C GLY A 263 1.24 -4.88 2.32
N GLU A 264 1.48 -3.57 2.16
CA GLU A 264 2.43 -2.84 3.00
C GLU A 264 2.00 -2.87 4.47
N LYS A 265 2.95 -3.15 5.37
CA LYS A 265 2.67 -3.27 6.80
C LYS A 265 2.80 -1.92 7.50
N MET A 266 1.84 -1.66 8.36
CA MET A 266 1.76 -0.45 9.18
C MET A 266 1.43 -0.82 10.61
N ILE A 267 1.89 -0.01 11.56
CA ILE A 267 1.44 -0.02 12.95
C ILE A 267 0.62 1.23 13.17
N LEU A 268 -0.63 1.03 13.60
CA LEU A 268 -1.46 2.07 14.18
C LEU A 268 -1.18 2.09 15.68
N ARG A 269 -0.63 3.19 16.20
CA ARG A 269 -0.27 3.31 17.61
C ARG A 269 -1.49 3.34 18.52
N ALA A 270 -1.32 2.93 19.77
CA ALA A 270 -2.29 3.16 20.83
C ALA A 270 -2.74 4.64 20.85
N GLY A 271 -4.02 4.88 21.05
CA GLY A 271 -4.62 6.22 20.98
C GLY A 271 -4.96 6.70 19.57
N THR A 272 -4.77 5.88 18.52
CA THR A 272 -5.30 6.19 17.17
C THR A 272 -6.81 6.22 17.22
N VAL A 273 -7.41 7.23 16.61
CA VAL A 273 -8.85 7.47 16.64
C VAL A 273 -9.56 6.63 15.58
N ILE A 274 -10.69 6.02 15.98
CA ILE A 274 -11.66 5.39 15.09
C ILE A 274 -13.00 6.10 15.29
N ALA A 275 -13.52 6.75 14.26
CA ALA A 275 -14.82 7.39 14.28
C ALA A 275 -15.74 6.73 13.25
N ARG A 276 -16.95 6.34 13.68
CA ARG A 276 -17.96 5.72 12.81
C ARG A 276 -17.43 4.52 11.97
N GLY A 277 -16.52 3.73 12.54
CA GLY A 277 -15.89 2.60 11.85
C GLY A 277 -14.79 2.96 10.85
N VAL A 278 -14.28 4.19 10.90
CA VAL A 278 -13.17 4.68 10.06
C VAL A 278 -12.00 5.09 10.93
N VAL A 279 -10.80 4.59 10.63
CA VAL A 279 -9.55 5.03 11.26
C VAL A 279 -9.20 6.43 10.74
N LEU A 280 -8.97 7.35 11.66
CA LEU A 280 -8.51 8.69 11.32
C LEU A 280 -6.98 8.69 11.42
N LEU A 281 -6.31 8.72 10.26
CA LEU A 281 -4.86 8.61 10.18
C LEU A 281 -4.20 9.94 10.57
N ASP A 282 -3.34 9.85 11.57
CA ASP A 282 -2.46 10.92 12.07
C ASP A 282 -1.01 10.46 11.84
N PRO A 283 -0.15 11.25 11.17
CA PRO A 283 1.25 10.90 10.93
C PRO A 283 2.02 10.54 12.20
N ALA A 284 1.69 11.15 13.35
CA ALA A 284 2.37 10.87 14.62
C ALA A 284 2.01 9.48 15.20
N LYS A 285 0.88 8.90 14.77
CA LYS A 285 0.37 7.61 15.24
C LYS A 285 0.48 6.49 14.21
N CYS A 286 1.07 6.75 13.05
CA CYS A 286 1.25 5.79 11.98
C CYS A 286 2.73 5.47 11.78
N VAL A 287 3.12 4.21 12.00
CA VAL A 287 4.48 3.74 11.68
C VAL A 287 4.42 2.78 10.52
N PHE A 288 5.01 3.16 9.40
CA PHE A 288 5.05 2.32 8.21
C PHE A 288 6.28 1.41 8.24
N LEU A 289 6.04 0.10 8.33
CA LEU A 289 7.10 -0.91 8.38
C LEU A 289 7.61 -1.29 6.98
N GLY A 290 6.82 -1.02 5.94
CA GLY A 290 7.15 -1.36 4.56
C GLY A 290 6.74 -2.78 4.17
N GLY A 291 7.41 -3.33 3.16
CA GLY A 291 7.03 -4.59 2.54
C GLY A 291 5.86 -4.46 1.57
N LYS A 292 5.58 -5.54 0.84
CA LYS A 292 4.45 -5.68 -0.06
C LYS A 292 4.11 -7.15 -0.25
N VAL A 293 2.85 -7.45 -0.51
CA VAL A 293 2.44 -8.78 -0.97
C VAL A 293 2.41 -8.74 -2.49
N GLU A 294 3.45 -9.28 -3.13
CA GLU A 294 3.68 -9.10 -4.58
C GLU A 294 2.46 -9.45 -5.44
N ALA A 295 1.81 -10.58 -5.15
CA ALA A 295 0.64 -11.02 -5.89
C ALA A 295 -0.53 -10.02 -5.79
N TRP A 296 -0.75 -9.44 -4.60
CA TRP A 296 -1.82 -8.47 -4.37
C TRP A 296 -1.50 -7.13 -5.02
N HIS A 297 -0.26 -6.65 -4.87
CA HIS A 297 0.16 -5.40 -5.46
C HIS A 297 0.09 -5.45 -6.99
N ARG A 298 0.55 -6.55 -7.60
CA ARG A 298 0.42 -6.77 -9.04
C ARG A 298 -1.04 -6.76 -9.48
N ALA A 299 -1.89 -7.59 -8.87
CA ALA A 299 -3.31 -7.65 -9.23
C ALA A 299 -4.01 -6.29 -9.07
N TRP A 300 -3.63 -5.53 -8.04
CA TRP A 300 -4.14 -4.18 -7.84
C TRP A 300 -3.69 -3.23 -8.94
N VAL A 301 -2.39 -3.18 -9.29
CA VAL A 301 -1.88 -2.32 -10.37
C VAL A 301 -2.54 -2.68 -11.71
N ASP A 302 -2.55 -3.97 -12.06
CA ASP A 302 -3.09 -4.47 -13.34
C ASP A 302 -4.59 -4.13 -13.48
N GLY A 303 -5.37 -4.20 -12.40
CA GLY A 303 -6.79 -3.89 -12.41
C GLY A 303 -7.15 -2.42 -12.15
N ARG A 304 -6.19 -1.54 -11.82
CA ARG A 304 -6.47 -0.18 -11.35
C ARG A 304 -7.23 0.66 -12.37
N LEU A 305 -6.79 0.64 -13.63
CA LEU A 305 -7.41 1.43 -14.70
C LEU A 305 -8.88 1.03 -14.91
N ALA A 306 -9.17 -0.27 -14.89
CA ALA A 306 -10.53 -0.78 -15.02
C ALA A 306 -11.43 -0.31 -13.88
N ARG A 307 -10.97 -0.44 -12.62
CA ARG A 307 -11.71 0.03 -11.44
C ARG A 307 -11.98 1.55 -11.46
N LEU A 308 -10.99 2.35 -11.89
CA LEU A 308 -11.16 3.79 -12.02
C LEU A 308 -12.19 4.15 -13.10
N LYS A 309 -12.19 3.47 -14.24
CA LYS A 309 -13.17 3.68 -15.31
C LYS A 309 -14.59 3.34 -14.88
N GLU A 310 -14.75 2.23 -14.17
CA GLU A 310 -16.04 1.81 -13.61
C GLU A 310 -16.56 2.85 -12.62
N GLY A 311 -15.75 3.22 -11.62
CA GLY A 311 -16.14 4.23 -10.64
C GLY A 311 -16.35 5.64 -11.22
N ALA A 312 -15.71 5.99 -12.34
CA ALA A 312 -15.94 7.26 -13.04
C ALA A 312 -17.29 7.27 -13.79
N ARG A 313 -17.77 6.12 -14.26
CA ARG A 313 -19.09 5.99 -14.89
C ARG A 313 -20.20 6.13 -13.84
N GLU A 314 -20.04 5.49 -12.70
CA GLU A 314 -20.99 5.57 -11.58
C GLU A 314 -21.10 6.99 -10.98
N GLU A 315 -20.04 7.80 -11.04
CA GLU A 315 -20.07 9.21 -10.60
C GLU A 315 -20.82 10.14 -11.58
N GLY A 316 -21.00 9.72 -12.83
CA GLY A 316 -21.60 10.51 -13.90
C GLY A 316 -23.08 10.22 -14.16
N GLU A 317 -23.63 9.16 -13.55
CA GLU A 317 -25.07 8.83 -13.55
C GLU A 317 -25.80 9.49 -12.37
#